data_AF-X1UMQ9-F1
#
_entry.id   AF-X1UMQ9-F1
#
_cell.length_a   1.000
_cell.length_b   1.000
_cell.length_c   1.000
_cell.angle_alpha   90.00
_cell.angle_beta   90.00
_cell.angle_gamma   90.00
#
_symmetry.space_group_name_H-M   'P 1'
#
loop_
_entity.id
_entity.type
_entity.pdbx_description
1 polymer ?
#
loop_
_entity_poly.entity_id
_entity_poly.type
_entity_poly.pdbx_seq_one_letter_code
_entity_poly.pdbx_strand_id
1 'polypeptide(L)'
;MTVKEFINKVLINNYQEILSKGFHYISFSLIALGIEFLGACIDDADDFGKTEKSGKRFRNAIEDLFPKQYQKFNDKNNDYDICNNLRNGLAHQLRPKSKIGLTHKKESEKFGTNHLEINNEKLVLV
;
A
#
# COMPACT_ATOMS: atom_id res chain seq x y z
N MET A 1 -6.88 14.45 -18.26
CA MET A 1 -5.82 13.46 -18.01
C MET A 1 -6.47 12.09 -18.09
N THR A 2 -6.01 11.22 -18.98
CA THR A 2 -6.50 9.82 -19.04
C THR A 2 -5.98 9.02 -17.84
N VAL A 3 -6.58 7.87 -17.55
CA VAL A 3 -6.08 6.95 -16.50
C VAL A 3 -4.62 6.57 -16.74
N LYS A 4 -4.25 6.24 -17.99
CA LYS A 4 -2.87 5.90 -18.37
C LYS A 4 -1.90 7.05 -18.14
N GLU A 5 -2.30 8.28 -18.47
CA GLU A 5 -1.50 9.47 -18.20
C GLU A 5 -1.33 9.71 -16.70
N PHE A 6 -2.39 9.48 -15.91
CA PHE A 6 -2.35 9.63 -14.46
C PHE A 6 -1.40 8.60 -13.82
N ILE A 7 -1.45 7.34 -14.26
CA ILE A 7 -0.52 6.30 -13.80
C ILE A 7 0.93 6.72 -14.08
N ASN A 8 1.24 7.10 -15.32
CA ASN A 8 2.61 7.44 -15.69
C ASN A 8 3.11 8.70 -14.99
N LYS A 9 2.32 9.78 -14.99
CA LYS A 9 2.75 11.07 -14.45
C LYS A 9 2.67 11.13 -12.94
N VAL A 10 1.54 10.73 -12.35
CA VAL A 10 1.30 10.93 -10.91
C VAL A 10 1.80 9.74 -10.09
N LEU A 11 1.39 8.51 -10.42
CA LEU A 11 1.75 7.34 -9.61
C LEU A 11 3.21 6.92 -9.80
N ILE A 12 3.74 6.94 -11.02
CA ILE A 12 5.10 6.50 -11.29
C ILE A 12 6.07 7.66 -11.10
N ASN A 13 5.99 8.70 -11.94
CA ASN A 13 7.01 9.75 -11.95
C ASN A 13 7.04 10.57 -10.66
N ASN A 14 5.90 11.09 -10.20
CA ASN A 14 5.90 11.93 -8.99
C ASN A 14 6.26 11.12 -7.74
N TYR A 15 5.81 9.86 -7.60
CA TYR A 15 6.18 9.06 -6.43
C TYR A 15 7.67 8.72 -6.45
N GLN A 16 8.26 8.45 -7.62
CA GLN A 16 9.71 8.28 -7.76
C GLN A 16 10.49 9.53 -7.33
N GLU A 17 10.01 10.73 -7.68
CA GLU A 17 10.63 11.99 -7.24
C GLU A 17 10.53 12.19 -5.72
N ILE A 18 9.40 11.83 -5.11
CA ILE A 18 9.21 11.91 -3.66
C ILE A 18 10.15 10.92 -2.95
N LEU A 19 10.25 9.70 -3.47
CA LEU A 19 11.17 8.68 -2.95
C LEU A 19 12.64 9.11 -3.09
N SER A 20 13.03 9.71 -4.22
CA SER A 20 14.42 10.14 -4.46
C SER A 20 14.85 11.28 -3.54
N LYS A 21 13.90 12.07 -3.04
CA LYS A 21 14.12 13.12 -2.03
C LYS A 21 14.15 12.60 -0.58
N GLY A 22 14.01 11.28 -0.38
CA GLY A 22 14.11 10.65 0.95
C GLY A 22 12.83 10.72 1.79
N PHE A 23 11.69 11.09 1.20
CA PHE A 23 10.41 11.12 1.90
C PHE A 23 9.81 9.70 1.99
N HIS A 24 10.49 8.79 2.68
CA HIS A 24 10.11 7.38 2.74
C HIS A 24 8.75 7.16 3.42
N TYR A 25 8.49 7.84 4.54
CA TYR A 25 7.26 7.66 5.30
C TYR A 25 6.00 8.05 4.51
N ILE A 26 6.01 9.23 3.88
CA ILE A 26 4.85 9.66 3.07
C ILE A 26 4.65 8.76 1.85
N SER A 27 5.73 8.19 1.32
CA SER A 27 5.67 7.26 0.19
C SER A 27 4.84 6.02 0.50
N PHE A 28 4.83 5.52 1.74
CA PHE A 28 3.91 4.44 2.11
C PHE A 28 2.44 4.83 2.01
N SER A 29 2.09 6.08 2.32
CA SER A 29 0.72 6.57 2.18
C SER A 29 0.31 6.61 0.71
N LEU A 30 1.22 7.11 -0.13
CA LEU A 30 1.05 7.17 -1.57
C LEU A 30 0.92 5.77 -2.18
N ILE A 31 1.74 4.81 -1.75
CA ILE A 31 1.65 3.41 -2.16
C ILE A 31 0.29 2.82 -1.78
N ALA A 32 -0.17 3.00 -0.53
CA ALA A 32 -1.44 2.45 -0.09
C ALA A 32 -2.64 2.99 -0.90
N LEU A 33 -2.65 4.29 -1.19
CA LEU A 33 -3.65 4.92 -2.05
C LEU A 33 -3.51 4.47 -3.52
N GLY A 34 -2.28 4.30 -4.00
CA GLY A 34 -1.99 3.83 -5.35
C GLY A 34 -2.49 2.41 -5.60
N ILE A 35 -2.35 1.51 -4.62
CA ILE A 35 -2.90 0.14 -4.71
C ILE A 35 -4.42 0.18 -4.85
N GLU A 36 -5.10 1.00 -4.05
CA GLU A 36 -6.55 1.18 -4.17
C GLU A 36 -6.96 1.73 -5.54
N PHE A 37 -6.21 2.73 -6.05
CA PHE A 37 -6.44 3.28 -7.39
C PHE A 37 -6.28 2.22 -8.47
N LEU A 38 -5.23 1.39 -8.42
CA LEU A 38 -5.03 0.29 -9.38
C LEU A 38 -6.19 -0.71 -9.32
N GLY A 39 -6.70 -1.00 -8.13
CA GLY A 39 -7.90 -1.82 -7.97
C GLY A 39 -9.15 -1.21 -8.57
N ALA A 40 -9.29 0.13 -8.53
CA ALA A 40 -10.37 0.83 -9.21
C ALA A 40 -10.26 0.71 -10.74
N CYS A 41 -9.03 0.73 -11.28
CA CYS A 41 -8.79 0.49 -12.71
C CYS A 41 -9.18 -0.92 -13.16
N ILE A 42 -9.07 -1.92 -12.28
CA ILE A 42 -9.41 -3.32 -12.58
C ILE A 42 -10.91 -3.60 -12.41
N ASP A 43 -11.55 -3.05 -11.37
CA ASP A 43 -12.96 -3.30 -11.03
C ASP A 43 -13.92 -2.78 -12.10
N ASP A 44 -13.93 -1.46 -12.30
CA ASP A 44 -14.73 -0.75 -13.30
C ASP A 44 -14.26 0.71 -13.34
N ALA A 45 -13.52 1.06 -14.40
CA ALA A 45 -12.89 2.37 -14.54
C ALA A 45 -13.91 3.52 -14.72
N ASP A 46 -15.17 3.25 -15.01
CA ASP A 46 -16.18 4.30 -15.19
C ASP A 46 -16.83 4.75 -13.87
N ASP A 47 -16.49 4.10 -12.74
CA ASP A 47 -17.18 4.28 -11.46
C ASP A 47 -16.22 4.54 -10.28
N PHE A 48 -15.18 5.35 -10.49
CA PHE A 48 -14.22 5.70 -9.42
C PHE A 48 -14.90 6.30 -8.18
N GLY A 49 -16.03 7.01 -8.37
CA GLY A 49 -16.75 7.72 -7.31
C GLY A 49 -17.65 6.87 -6.41
N LYS A 50 -17.90 5.59 -6.73
CA LYS A 50 -18.79 4.76 -5.92
C LYS A 50 -18.23 4.47 -4.54
N THR A 51 -19.05 4.76 -3.55
CA THR A 51 -18.78 4.52 -2.13
C THR A 51 -18.68 3.02 -1.84
N GLU A 52 -18.08 2.67 -0.69
CA GLU A 52 -18.01 1.30 -0.16
C GLU A 52 -17.20 0.28 -0.99
N LYS A 53 -16.65 0.67 -2.15
CA LYS A 53 -15.76 -0.18 -2.96
C LYS A 53 -14.29 -0.08 -2.59
N SER A 54 -13.90 0.96 -1.88
CA SER A 54 -12.51 1.31 -1.57
C SER A 54 -11.67 0.13 -1.03
N GLY A 55 -12.10 -0.49 0.08
CA GLY A 55 -11.39 -1.64 0.64
C GLY A 55 -11.39 -2.86 -0.28
N LYS A 56 -12.48 -3.09 -1.03
CA LYS A 56 -12.56 -4.19 -2.00
C LYS A 56 -11.56 -3.99 -3.14
N ARG A 57 -11.47 -2.78 -3.69
CA ARG A 57 -10.52 -2.41 -4.75
C ARG A 57 -9.08 -2.62 -4.30
N PHE A 58 -8.72 -2.14 -3.11
CA PHE A 58 -7.40 -2.40 -2.54
C PHE A 58 -7.09 -3.91 -2.48
N ARG A 59 -8.02 -4.72 -1.95
CA ARG A 59 -7.84 -6.17 -1.84
C ARG A 59 -7.72 -6.87 -3.19
N ASN A 60 -8.55 -6.49 -4.16
CA ASN A 60 -8.49 -7.03 -5.52
C ASN A 60 -7.15 -6.70 -6.19
N ALA A 61 -6.64 -5.48 -6.02
CA ALA A 61 -5.33 -5.11 -6.55
C ALA A 61 -4.21 -5.97 -5.95
N ILE A 62 -4.26 -6.29 -4.65
CA ILE A 62 -3.30 -7.21 -4.03
C ILE A 62 -3.45 -8.62 -4.61
N GLU A 63 -4.68 -9.10 -4.79
CA GLU A 63 -4.93 -10.45 -5.31
C GLU A 63 -4.43 -10.61 -6.76
N ASP A 64 -4.70 -9.61 -7.60
CA ASP A 64 -4.47 -9.69 -9.04
C ASP A 64 -3.05 -9.25 -9.46
N LEU A 65 -2.44 -8.30 -8.74
CA LEU A 65 -1.19 -7.64 -9.18
C LEU A 65 0.03 -7.98 -8.31
N PHE A 66 -0.14 -8.44 -7.06
CA PHE A 66 0.97 -8.61 -6.13
C PHE A 66 1.44 -10.07 -6.06
N PRO A 67 2.70 -10.32 -5.67
CA PRO A 67 3.19 -11.68 -5.43
C PRO A 67 2.34 -12.43 -4.38
N LYS A 68 2.15 -13.74 -4.56
CA LYS A 68 1.31 -14.59 -3.69
C LYS A 68 1.59 -14.46 -2.18
N GLN A 69 2.82 -14.15 -1.80
CA GLN A 69 3.20 -13.94 -0.39
C GLN A 69 2.44 -12.82 0.32
N TYR A 70 1.80 -11.90 -0.42
CA TYR A 70 0.94 -10.86 0.15
C TYR A 70 -0.46 -11.37 0.50
N GLN A 71 -0.94 -12.42 -0.17
CA GLN A 71 -2.31 -12.92 -0.01
C GLN A 71 -2.59 -13.37 1.43
N LYS A 72 -1.60 -13.97 2.12
CA LYS A 72 -1.73 -14.34 3.54
C LYS A 72 -2.09 -13.16 4.45
N PHE A 73 -1.72 -11.93 4.08
CA PHE A 73 -2.02 -10.71 4.82
C PHE A 73 -3.17 -9.92 4.21
N ASN A 74 -3.79 -10.40 3.12
CA ASN A 74 -4.94 -9.78 2.46
C ASN A 74 -6.29 -10.33 2.99
N ASP A 75 -6.33 -10.84 4.21
CA ASP A 75 -7.48 -11.48 4.84
C ASP A 75 -7.98 -10.65 6.03
N LYS A 76 -9.30 -10.41 6.09
CA LYS A 76 -9.96 -9.69 7.20
C LYS A 76 -9.85 -10.41 8.54
N ASN A 77 -9.66 -11.72 8.54
CA ASN A 77 -9.51 -12.52 9.76
C ASN A 77 -8.06 -12.57 10.26
N ASN A 78 -7.10 -11.99 9.52
CA ASN A 78 -5.71 -11.93 9.93
C ASN A 78 -5.44 -10.64 10.74
N ASP A 79 -4.80 -10.75 11.91
CA ASP A 79 -4.37 -9.61 12.73
C ASP A 79 -3.51 -8.59 11.96
N TYR A 80 -2.76 -9.08 10.97
CA TYR A 80 -1.86 -8.30 10.12
C TYR A 80 -2.52 -7.87 8.79
N ASP A 81 -3.85 -7.90 8.69
CA ASP A 81 -4.60 -7.50 7.49
C ASP A 81 -4.08 -6.16 6.95
N ILE A 82 -3.44 -6.17 5.77
CA ILE A 82 -2.79 -4.98 5.22
C ILE A 82 -3.82 -3.93 4.81
N CYS A 83 -5.02 -4.34 4.39
CA CYS A 83 -6.07 -3.38 4.06
C CYS A 83 -6.52 -2.61 5.32
N ASN A 84 -6.72 -3.30 6.45
CA ASN A 84 -7.13 -2.65 7.69
C ASN A 84 -5.98 -1.91 8.39
N ASN A 85 -4.78 -2.47 8.41
CA ASN A 85 -3.68 -1.92 9.20
C ASN A 85 -2.82 -0.90 8.44
N LEU A 86 -2.58 -1.11 7.13
CA LEU A 86 -1.82 -0.18 6.29
C LEU A 86 -2.75 0.84 5.63
N ARG A 87 -3.66 0.37 4.75
CA ARG A 87 -4.49 1.26 3.92
C ARG A 87 -5.39 2.15 4.76
N ASN A 88 -6.22 1.57 5.64
CA ASN A 88 -7.15 2.39 6.44
C ASN A 88 -6.39 3.34 7.39
N GLY A 89 -5.26 2.91 7.95
CA GLY A 89 -4.44 3.76 8.80
C GLY A 89 -3.91 4.98 8.05
N LEU A 90 -3.21 4.74 6.94
CA LEU A 90 -2.57 5.82 6.18
C LEU A 90 -3.58 6.73 5.48
N ALA A 91 -4.69 6.19 4.96
CA ALA A 91 -5.72 6.97 4.30
C ALA A 91 -6.51 7.89 5.26
N HIS A 92 -6.72 7.47 6.52
CA HIS A 92 -7.56 8.24 7.47
C HIS A 92 -6.76 9.01 8.52
N GLN A 93 -5.51 8.61 8.83
CA GLN A 93 -4.73 9.20 9.92
C GLN A 93 -3.27 9.47 9.56
N LEU A 94 -2.85 9.23 8.31
CA LEU A 94 -1.46 9.34 7.86
C LEU A 94 -0.47 8.52 8.70
N ARG A 95 -0.94 7.45 9.33
CA ARG A 95 -0.12 6.50 10.08
C ARG A 95 -0.69 5.09 10.00
N PRO A 96 0.15 4.05 9.95
CA PRO A 96 -0.36 2.69 10.05
C PRO A 96 -1.00 2.44 11.42
N LYS A 97 -1.85 1.41 11.50
CA LYS A 97 -2.29 0.86 12.78
C LYS A 97 -1.16 0.06 13.46
N SER A 98 -1.41 -0.38 14.69
CA SER A 98 -0.39 -0.95 15.59
C SER A 98 0.34 -2.18 15.05
N LYS A 99 -0.25 -2.93 14.11
CA LYS A 99 0.30 -4.18 13.57
C LYS A 99 1.25 -4.03 12.38
N ILE A 100 1.54 -2.80 11.93
CA ILE A 100 2.43 -2.55 10.79
C ILE A 100 3.66 -1.75 11.25
N GLY A 101 4.84 -2.22 10.85
CA GLY A 101 6.11 -1.52 10.96
C GLY A 101 6.54 -1.03 9.57
N LEU A 102 6.90 0.25 9.47
CA LEU A 102 7.39 0.83 8.23
C LEU A 102 8.88 1.11 8.39
N THR A 103 9.68 0.71 7.40
CA THR A 103 11.10 1.04 7.31
C THR A 103 11.45 1.26 5.85
N HIS A 104 12.71 1.56 5.54
CA HIS A 104 13.21 1.65 4.17
C HIS A 104 14.47 0.80 4.03
N LYS A 105 14.83 0.42 2.81
CA LYS A 105 15.92 -0.54 2.52
C LYS A 105 17.19 -0.35 3.38
N LYS A 106 17.77 0.85 3.39
CA LYS A 106 18.99 1.16 4.16
C LYS A 106 18.81 0.99 5.68
N GLU A 107 17.63 1.31 6.20
CA GLU A 107 17.31 1.16 7.62
C GLU A 107 17.03 -0.33 7.97
N SER A 108 16.36 -1.04 7.07
CA SER A 108 16.14 -2.49 7.15
C SER A 108 17.46 -3.26 7.26
N GLU A 109 18.45 -2.92 6.43
CA GLU A 109 19.80 -3.50 6.47
C GLU A 109 20.50 -3.24 7.81
N LYS A 110 20.34 -2.03 8.37
CA LYS A 110 20.94 -1.65 9.66
C LYS A 110 20.33 -2.41 10.84
N PHE A 111 19.01 -2.62 10.83
CA PHE A 111 18.28 -3.26 11.93
C PHE A 111 18.05 -4.76 11.72
N GLY A 112 18.51 -5.32 10.59
CA GLY A 112 18.36 -6.73 10.28
C GLY A 112 16.92 -7.17 10.09
N THR A 113 16.06 -6.28 9.58
CA THR A 113 14.65 -6.60 9.29
C THR A 113 14.45 -6.98 7.83
N ASN A 114 13.45 -7.81 7.57
CA ASN A 114 13.08 -8.26 6.22
C ASN A 114 11.65 -7.87 5.83
N HIS A 115 11.45 -7.61 4.55
CA HIS A 115 10.14 -7.31 3.99
C HIS A 115 9.17 -8.50 4.18
N LEU A 116 7.97 -8.22 4.70
CA LEU A 116 6.91 -9.19 5.03
C LEU A 116 7.23 -10.19 6.15
N GLU A 117 8.22 -9.90 7.00
CA GLU A 117 8.43 -10.63 8.25
C GLU A 117 7.60 -10.05 9.39
N ILE A 118 7.36 -10.86 10.43
CA ILE A 118 6.83 -10.37 11.71
C ILE A 118 8.00 -10.13 12.65
N ASN A 119 8.17 -8.88 13.08
CA ASN A 119 9.22 -8.45 14.00
C ASN A 119 8.60 -7.55 15.08
N ASN A 120 8.87 -7.85 16.37
CA ASN A 120 8.30 -7.11 17.51
C ASN A 120 6.78 -6.89 17.37
N GLU A 121 6.06 -7.98 17.08
CA GLU A 121 4.60 -8.02 16.88
C GLU A 121 4.05 -7.18 15.70
N LYS A 122 4.92 -6.70 14.81
CA LYS A 122 4.56 -5.92 13.62
C LYS A 122 4.95 -6.62 12.34
N LEU A 123 4.06 -6.57 11.35
CA LEU A 123 4.41 -6.90 9.97
C LEU A 123 5.27 -5.79 9.39
N VAL A 124 6.51 -6.11 9.03
CA VAL A 124 7.48 -5.16 8.48
C VAL A 124 7.23 -4.96 6.99
N LEU A 125 7.07 -3.70 6.59
CA LEU A 125 7.08 -3.25 5.21
C LEU A 125 8.32 -2.36 5.01
N VAL A 126 9.08 -2.71 3.98
CA VAL A 126 10.34 -2.09 3.56
C VAL A 126 10.13 -1.39 2.24
#